data_AF-H8ZWV8-F1
#
_entry.id   AF-H8ZWV8-F1
#
_cell.length_a   1.000
_cell.length_b   1.000
_cell.length_c   1.000
_cell.angle_alpha   90.00
_cell.angle_beta   90.00
_cell.angle_gamma   90.00
#
_symmetry.space_group_name_H-M   'P 1'
#
loop_
_entity.id
_entity.type
_entity.pdbx_description
1 polymer ?
#
loop_
_entity_poly.entity_id
_entity_poly.type
_entity_poly.pdbx_seq_one_letter_code
_entity_poly.pdbx_strand_id
1 'polypeptide(L)' 'MSQKVVVVDCRAHLLGRLASYLAKELLNGRKVVCVRTEELNVSGSLFRNKYRF' A
#
# COMPACT_ATOMS: atom_id res chain seq x y z
N MET A 1 -11.21 19.63 -12.26
CA MET A 1 -10.46 18.34 -12.23
C MET A 1 -11.18 17.40 -11.29
N SER A 2 -11.69 16.25 -11.75
CA SER A 2 -12.56 15.41 -10.91
C SER A 2 -11.86 14.98 -9.61
N GLN A 3 -12.47 15.29 -8.46
CA GLN A 3 -12.09 14.79 -7.14
C GLN A 3 -12.41 13.29 -7.01
N LYS A 4 -12.00 12.48 -7.99
CA LYS A 4 -12.27 11.05 -7.99
C LYS A 4 -11.29 10.41 -7.02
N VAL A 5 -11.82 9.89 -5.92
CA VAL A 5 -11.04 9.14 -4.93
C VAL A 5 -10.51 7.89 -5.62
N VAL A 6 -9.21 7.66 -5.54
CA VAL A 6 -8.57 6.44 -6.06
C VAL A 6 -8.73 5.35 -5.01
N VAL A 7 -9.40 4.25 -5.35
CA VAL A 7 -9.51 3.08 -4.48
C VAL A 7 -8.50 2.05 -4.94
N VAL A 8 -7.64 1.60 -4.04
CA VAL A 8 -6.58 0.63 -4.30
C VAL A 8 -6.85 -0.63 -3.50
N ASP A 9 -7.02 -1.76 -4.20
CA ASP A 9 -7.03 -3.09 -3.59
C ASP A 9 -5.59 -3.48 -3.24
N CYS A 10 -5.31 -3.72 -1.96
CA CYS A 10 -3.97 -4.05 -1.46
C CYS A 10 -3.58 -5.52 -1.64
N ARG A 11 -4.47 -6.38 -2.14
CA ARG A 11 -4.19 -7.80 -2.38
C ARG A 11 -2.97 -8.01 -3.27
N ALA A 12 -2.08 -8.90 -2.85
CA ALA A 12 -0.89 -9.32 -3.58
C ALA A 12 0.15 -8.22 -3.88
N HIS A 13 -0.05 -6.98 -3.40
CA HIS A 13 0.93 -5.91 -3.50
C HIS A 13 2.07 -6.11 -2.50
N LEU A 14 3.27 -5.63 -2.84
CA LEU A 14 4.40 -5.57 -1.91
C LEU A 14 4.37 -4.26 -1.10
N LEU A 15 4.39 -4.36 0.23
CA LEU A 15 4.24 -3.25 1.17
C LEU A 15 5.11 -2.04 0.83
N GLY A 16 6.42 -2.24 0.69
CA GLY A 16 7.34 -1.12 0.43
C GLY A 16 7.13 -0.47 -0.93
N ARG A 17 6.81 -1.25 -1.97
CA ARG A 17 6.59 -0.72 -3.32
C ARG A 17 5.29 0.08 -3.38
N LEU A 18 4.21 -0.48 -2.84
CA LEU A 18 2.92 0.18 -2.79
C LEU A 18 3.01 1.48 -1.99
N ALA A 19 3.68 1.47 -0.84
CA ALA A 19 3.87 2.65 0.00
C ALA A 19 4.59 3.81 -0.74
N SER A 20 5.62 3.51 -1.52
CA SER A 20 6.35 4.53 -2.30
C SER A 20 5.47 5.20 -3.36
N TYR A 21 4.66 4.40 -4.08
CA TYR A 21 3.70 4.95 -5.04
C TYR A 21 2.64 5.79 -4.36
N LEU A 22 2.03 5.28 -3.29
CA LEU A 22 1.01 6.01 -2.52
C LEU A 22 1.55 7.32 -1.96
N ALA A 23 2.79 7.34 -1.45
CA ALA A 23 3.42 8.56 -0.96
C ALA A 23 3.52 9.63 -2.05
N LYS A 24 3.90 9.26 -3.28
CA LYS A 24 3.96 10.21 -4.40
C LYS A 24 2.58 10.74 -4.78
N GLU A 25 1.58 9.88 -4.81
CA GLU A 25 0.20 10.24 -5.13
C GLU A 25 -0.39 11.20 -4.08
N LEU A 26 -0.12 10.95 -2.80
CA LEU A 26 -0.54 11.81 -1.69
C LEU A 26 0.14 13.19 -1.76
N LEU A 27 1.44 13.26 -2.06
CA LEU A 27 2.17 14.53 -2.26
C LEU A 27 1.66 15.33 -3.46
N ASN A 28 1.18 14.65 -4.50
CA ASN A 28 0.52 15.28 -5.66
C ASN A 28 -0.93 15.74 -5.34
N GLY A 29 -1.40 15.59 -4.11
CA GLY A 29 -2.72 16.04 -3.66
C GLY A 29 -3.87 15.11 -4.03
N ARG A 30 -3.60 13.85 -4.41
CA ARG A 30 -4.64 12.86 -4.73
C ARG A 30 -5.17 12.22 -3.46
N LYS A 31 -6.50 12.07 -3.36
CA LYS A 31 -7.14 11.30 -2.29
C LYS A 31 -7.16 9.82 -2.66
N VAL A 32 -6.55 8.99 -1.82
CA VAL A 32 -6.43 7.54 -2.04
C VAL A 32 -7.02 6.78 -0.86
N VAL A 33 -7.73 5.69 -1.13
CA VAL A 33 -8.30 4.77 -0.14
C VAL A 33 -7.75 3.38 -0.41
N CYS A 34 -7.15 2.78 0.61
CA CYS A 34 -6.61 1.42 0.55
C CYS A 34 -7.62 0.44 1.16
N VAL A 35 -7.95 -0.63 0.44
CA VAL A 35 -8.87 -1.69 0.91
C VAL A 35 -8.15 -3.03 0.92
N ARG A 36 -8.63 -3.99 1.73
CA ARG A 36 -8.05 -5.34 1.90
C ARG A 36 -6.57 -5.33 2.28
N THR A 37 -6.23 -4.48 3.24
CA THR A 37 -4.85 -4.30 3.74
C THR A 37 -4.28 -5.53 4.44
N GLU A 38 -5.13 -6.48 4.81
CA GLU A 38 -4.77 -7.78 5.38
C GLU A 38 -4.14 -8.75 4.37
N GLU A 39 -4.34 -8.56 3.06
CA GLU A 39 -3.79 -9.39 1.98
C GLU A 39 -2.50 -8.81 1.36
N LEU A 40 -1.83 -7.91 2.08
CA LEU A 40 -0.62 -7.23 1.66
C LEU A 40 0.61 -8.11 1.89
N ASN A 41 1.47 -8.22 0.88
CA ASN A 41 2.68 -9.01 0.96
C ASN A 41 3.84 -8.19 1.53
N VAL A 42 4.54 -8.76 2.52
CA VAL A 42 5.81 -8.22 3.03
C VAL A 42 6.95 -9.09 2.52
N SER A 43 7.96 -8.49 1.89
CA SER A 43 9.10 -9.24 1.37
C SER A 43 9.94 -9.87 2.48
N GLY A 44 10.41 -11.09 2.24
CA GLY A 44 11.16 -11.88 3.23
C GLY A 44 10.36 -13.07 3.76
N SER A 45 11.06 -13.93 4.51
CA SER A 45 10.42 -15.07 5.16
C SER A 45 9.49 -14.62 6.28
N LEU A 46 8.43 -15.39 6.51
CA LEU A 46 7.50 -15.16 7.63
C LEU A 46 8.25 -15.10 8.97
N PHE A 47 9.24 -15.97 9.17
CA PHE A 47 10.06 -16.00 10.38
C PHE A 47 10.82 -14.69 10.62
N ARG A 48 11.44 -14.13 9.57
CA ARG A 48 12.16 -12.86 9.68
C ARG A 48 11.22 -11.69 9.97
N ASN A 49 10.06 -11.67 9.31
CA ASN A 49 9.08 -10.61 9.51
C ASN A 49 8.50 -10.67 10.93
N LYS A 50 8.26 -11.87 11.47
CA LYS A 50 7.80 -12.08 12.85
C LYS A 50 8.79 -11.59 13.92
N TYR A 51 10.08 -11.47 13.61
CA TYR A 51 11.06 -10.92 14.55
C TYR A 51 11.20 -9.40 14.45
N ARG A 52 10.80 -8.81 13.30
CA ARG A 52 10.84 -7.35 13.08
C ARG A 52 9.63 -6.61 13.64
N PHE A 53 8.50 -7.32 13.79
CA PHE A 53 7.22 -6.81 14.27
C PHE A 53 6.85 -7.56 15.55
#